data_AF-A0A2R6NJW1-F1
#
_entry.id   AF-A0A2R6NJW1-F1
#
_cell.length_a   1.000
_cell.length_b   1.000
_cell.length_c   1.000
_cell.angle_alpha   90.00
_cell.angle_beta   90.00
_cell.angle_gamma   90.00
#
_symmetry.space_group_name_H-M   'P 1'
#
loop_
_entity.id
_entity.type
_entity.pdbx_description
1 polymer ?
#
loop_
_entity_poly.entity_id
_entity_poly.type
_entity_poly.pdbx_seq_one_letter_code
_entity_poly.pdbx_strand_id
1 'polypeptide(L)'
;MLRVKDPKVSLKFYTEVLGMELVSESKFSDFTLYFLAFDHSDGKETAEDKHANRLNREGILELTHNHGTEDDSNFQGYASGNTDPGRGFGHIAISTPDIEAACERLESLGVPFKKRLTDGKMKNIAFALDPDG
;
A
#
# COMPACT_ATOMS: atom_id res chain seq x y z
N MET A 1 -0.22 9.91 0.32
CA MET A 1 -1.54 9.42 0.75
C MET A 1 -2.24 8.78 -0.44
N LEU A 2 -2.87 7.62 -0.23
CA LEU A 2 -3.74 6.94 -1.20
C LEU A 2 -5.12 6.74 -0.57
N ARG A 3 -6.19 6.82 -1.37
CA ARG A 3 -7.52 6.43 -0.90
C ARG A 3 -7.71 4.94 -1.16
N VAL A 4 -8.34 4.25 -0.22
CA VAL A 4 -8.60 2.80 -0.30
C VAL A 4 -10.07 2.51 -0.12
N LYS A 5 -10.59 1.56 -0.90
CA LYS A 5 -12.01 1.19 -0.89
C LYS A 5 -12.36 0.41 0.38
N ASP A 6 -11.60 -0.63 0.68
CA ASP A 6 -11.79 -1.46 1.87
C ASP A 6 -10.48 -1.51 2.67
N PRO A 7 -10.45 -0.94 3.89
CA PRO A 7 -9.26 -0.93 4.71
C PRO A 7 -8.86 -2.33 5.16
N LYS A 8 -9.77 -3.30 5.26
CA LYS A 8 -9.45 -4.66 5.73
C LYS A 8 -8.53 -5.37 4.75
N VAL A 9 -8.87 -5.35 3.46
CA VAL A 9 -8.03 -5.97 2.42
C VAL A 9 -6.75 -5.18 2.17
N SER A 10 -6.82 -3.84 2.28
CA SER A 10 -5.66 -2.96 2.12
C SER A 10 -4.65 -3.16 3.23
N LEU A 11 -5.09 -3.09 4.49
CA LEU A 11 -4.20 -3.31 5.65
C LEU A 11 -3.56 -4.69 5.55
N LYS A 12 -4.32 -5.75 5.25
CA LYS A 12 -3.76 -7.09 5.05
C LYS A 12 -2.69 -7.13 3.97
N PHE A 13 -2.94 -6.49 2.82
CA PHE A 13 -1.94 -6.40 1.76
C PHE A 13 -0.68 -5.69 2.25
N TYR A 14 -0.79 -4.47 2.77
CA TYR A 14 0.39 -3.71 3.14
C TYR A 14 1.15 -4.32 4.33
N THR A 15 0.48 -4.99 5.28
CA THR A 15 1.13 -5.59 6.44
C THR A 15 1.61 -7.02 6.21
N GLU A 16 0.76 -7.92 5.71
CA GLU A 16 1.10 -9.33 5.58
C GLU A 16 1.83 -9.63 4.26
N VAL A 17 1.45 -8.92 3.18
CA VAL A 17 2.09 -9.11 1.86
C VAL A 17 3.34 -8.25 1.75
N LEU A 18 3.27 -6.95 2.02
CA LEU A 18 4.43 -6.08 1.85
C LEU A 18 5.34 -5.99 3.09
N GLY A 19 4.86 -6.34 4.29
CA GLY A 19 5.66 -6.32 5.51
C GLY A 19 5.76 -4.95 6.19
N MET A 20 4.86 -4.02 5.88
CA MET A 20 4.73 -2.77 6.63
C MET A 20 4.04 -3.00 7.98
N GLU A 21 4.16 -2.04 8.89
CA GLU A 21 3.41 -2.01 10.13
C GLU A 21 2.35 -0.91 10.10
N LEU A 22 1.20 -1.17 10.73
CA LEU A 22 0.25 -0.10 11.06
C LEU A 22 0.81 0.71 12.24
N VAL A 23 1.35 1.88 11.94
CA VAL A 23 1.97 2.79 12.91
C VAL A 23 0.92 3.51 13.75
N SER A 24 -0.19 3.92 13.12
CA SER A 24 -1.29 4.57 13.83
C SER A 24 -2.56 4.63 13.00
N GLU A 25 -3.67 4.85 13.69
CA GLU A 25 -4.99 5.09 13.11
C GLU A 25 -5.52 6.44 13.63
N SER A 26 -6.22 7.19 12.78
CA SER A 26 -6.95 8.40 13.18
C SER A 26 -8.37 8.34 12.64
N LYS A 27 -9.34 8.22 13.54
CA LYS A 27 -10.76 8.05 13.21
C LYS A 27 -11.49 9.39 13.23
N PHE A 28 -12.21 9.67 12.15
CA PHE A 28 -13.11 10.81 12.03
C PHE A 28 -14.54 10.32 11.80
N SER A 29 -15.48 11.24 11.64
CA SER A 29 -16.90 10.93 11.49
C SER A 29 -17.26 10.19 10.20
N ASP A 30 -16.52 10.47 9.12
CA ASP A 30 -16.83 10.10 7.74
C ASP A 30 -15.63 9.44 7.02
N PHE A 31 -14.45 9.48 7.63
CA PHE A 31 -13.27 8.79 7.13
C PHE A 31 -12.35 8.33 8.26
N THR A 32 -11.47 7.38 7.94
CA THR A 32 -10.37 6.94 8.81
C THR A 32 -9.06 7.02 8.05
N LEU A 33 -8.02 7.49 8.74
CA LEU A 33 -6.65 7.48 8.24
C LEU A 33 -5.86 6.35 8.89
N TYR A 34 -5.17 5.56 8.06
CA TYR A 34 -4.25 4.51 8.49
C TYR A 34 -2.84 4.88 8.04
N PHE A 35 -1.91 4.98 8.98
CA PHE A 35 -0.52 5.31 8.67
C PHE A 35 0.31 4.05 8.74
N LEU A 36 0.95 3.68 7.63
CA LEU A 36 1.80 2.51 7.52
C LEU A 36 3.23 2.88 7.19
N ALA A 37 4.19 2.12 7.71
CA ALA A 37 5.59 2.23 7.33
C ALA A 37 6.34 0.93 7.60
N PHE A 38 7.51 0.76 6.98
CA PHE A 38 8.45 -0.26 7.38
C PHE A 38 9.08 0.07 8.73
N ASP A 39 9.22 -0.92 9.60
CA ASP A 39 9.96 -0.73 10.86
C ASP A 39 11.47 -0.66 10.56
N HIS A 40 12.08 0.48 10.89
CA HIS A 40 13.52 0.68 10.78
C HIS A 40 14.21 0.71 12.15
N SER A 41 13.45 0.46 13.22
CA SER A 41 13.96 0.47 14.60
C SER A 41 14.50 -0.88 15.05
N ASP A 42 14.40 -1.93 14.21
CA ASP A 42 14.65 -3.33 14.59
C ASP A 42 13.83 -3.76 15.81
N GLY A 43 12.57 -3.31 15.90
CA GLY A 43 11.68 -3.60 17.03
C GLY A 43 12.01 -2.88 18.33
N LYS A 44 12.85 -1.84 18.31
CA LYS A 44 13.22 -1.06 19.50
C LYS A 44 12.20 0.00 19.85
N GLU A 45 11.47 0.53 18.87
CA GLU A 45 10.42 1.52 19.11
C GLU A 45 9.12 0.83 19.57
N THR A 46 8.50 1.38 20.62
CA THR A 46 7.17 0.96 21.07
C THR A 46 6.08 1.46 20.12
N ALA A 47 4.85 0.98 20.29
CA ALA A 47 3.71 1.48 19.52
C ALA A 47 3.48 2.98 19.79
N GLU A 48 3.70 3.43 21.03
CA GLU A 48 3.60 4.83 21.44
C GLU A 48 4.68 5.70 20.77
N ASP A 49 5.92 5.23 20.71
CA ASP A 49 7.02 5.93 20.03
C ASP A 49 6.72 6.08 18.53
N LYS A 50 6.29 4.98 17.89
CA LYS A 50 5.91 4.95 16.47
C LYS A 50 4.76 5.92 16.21
N HIS A 51 3.74 5.94 17.06
CA HIS A 51 2.60 6.86 16.95
C HIS A 51 3.04 8.33 17.08
N ALA A 52 3.88 8.65 18.06
CA ALA A 52 4.36 10.00 18.33
C ALA A 52 5.23 10.55 17.20
N ASN A 53 6.06 9.69 16.59
CA ASN A 53 6.98 10.07 15.52
C ASN A 53 6.40 9.90 14.11
N ARG A 54 5.15 9.45 13.95
CA ARG A 54 4.57 9.15 12.63
C ARG A 54 4.64 10.31 11.62
N LEU A 55 4.57 11.56 12.09
CA LEU A 55 4.62 12.75 11.25
C LEU A 55 6.05 13.29 11.07
N ASN A 56 7.01 12.76 11.82
CA ASN A 56 8.41 13.17 11.86
C ASN A 56 9.34 12.05 11.34
N ARG A 57 8.86 11.24 10.39
CA ARG A 57 9.65 10.17 9.77
C ARG A 57 9.41 10.07 8.27
N GLU A 58 10.34 9.43 7.59
CA GLU A 58 10.24 9.15 6.17
C GLU A 58 9.47 7.84 5.91
N GLY A 59 9.03 7.66 4.66
CA GLY A 59 8.46 6.40 4.18
C GLY A 59 7.08 6.06 4.72
N ILE A 60 6.31 7.05 5.20
CA ILE A 60 4.93 6.84 5.65
C ILE A 60 3.99 6.79 4.44
N LEU A 61 3.24 5.69 4.36
CA LEU A 61 2.08 5.56 3.50
C LEU A 61 0.82 5.81 4.33
N GLU A 62 0.18 6.94 4.09
CA GLU A 62 -1.15 7.22 4.60
C GLU A 62 -2.21 6.62 3.66
N LEU A 63 -3.06 5.75 4.18
CA LEU A 63 -4.27 5.26 3.52
C LEU A 63 -5.49 5.97 4.10
N THR A 64 -6.34 6.52 3.22
CA THR A 64 -7.59 7.16 3.60
C THR A 64 -8.76 6.29 3.19
N HIS A 65 -9.54 5.83 4.16
CA HIS A 65 -10.80 5.14 3.93
C HIS A 65 -11.96 6.09 4.16
N ASN A 66 -12.73 6.38 3.11
CA ASN A 66 -14.01 7.08 3.26
C ASN A 66 -15.08 6.03 3.58
N HIS A 67 -15.79 6.21 4.70
CA HIS A 67 -16.68 5.17 5.24
C HIS A 67 -17.82 4.84 4.27
N GLY A 68 -18.10 3.55 4.11
CA GLY A 68 -19.17 3.03 3.25
C GLY A 68 -18.72 2.71 1.83
N THR A 69 -17.50 3.09 1.42
CA THR A 69 -16.99 2.74 0.08
C THR A 69 -16.78 1.23 -0.11
N GLU A 70 -16.53 0.49 0.97
CA GLU A 70 -16.39 -0.96 1.00
C GLU A 70 -17.70 -1.70 0.69
N ASP A 71 -18.84 -1.11 1.08
CA ASP A 71 -20.18 -1.71 0.95
C ASP A 71 -20.97 -1.14 -0.24
N ASP A 72 -20.51 -0.05 -0.85
CA ASP A 72 -21.17 0.56 -2.01
C ASP A 72 -20.90 -0.23 -3.30
N SER A 73 -21.90 -1.02 -3.71
CA SER A 73 -21.89 -1.76 -4.98
C SER A 73 -21.81 -0.87 -6.22
N ASN A 74 -22.18 0.42 -6.13
CA ASN A 74 -22.07 1.36 -7.25
C ASN A 74 -20.69 2.04 -7.30
N PHE A 75 -19.91 1.97 -6.22
CA PHE A 75 -18.58 2.55 -6.18
C PHE A 75 -17.61 1.77 -7.06
N GLN A 76 -17.22 2.39 -8.18
CA GLN A 76 -16.37 1.79 -9.21
C GLN A 76 -14.90 1.62 -8.79
N GLY A 77 -14.53 2.08 -7.59
CA GLY A 77 -13.15 2.13 -7.10
C GLY A 77 -12.51 3.50 -7.34
N TYR A 78 -11.31 3.68 -6.78
CA TYR A 78 -10.53 4.89 -6.97
C TYR A 78 -9.77 4.83 -8.31
N ALA A 79 -9.60 5.99 -8.94
CA ALA A 79 -8.74 6.10 -10.11
C ALA A 79 -7.27 6.03 -9.69
N SER A 80 -6.52 5.04 -10.20
CA SER A 80 -5.10 4.89 -9.88
C SER A 80 -4.17 5.91 -10.55
N GLY A 81 -4.69 6.72 -11.48
CA GLY A 81 -3.90 7.72 -12.20
C GLY A 81 -3.13 7.19 -13.40
N ASN A 82 -3.26 5.89 -13.71
CA ASN A 82 -2.57 5.25 -14.85
C ASN A 82 -3.45 5.10 -16.11
N THR A 83 -4.70 5.55 -16.08
CA THR A 83 -5.66 5.47 -17.19
C THR A 83 -6.45 6.78 -17.37
N ASP A 84 -7.07 6.96 -18.53
CA ASP A 84 -7.93 8.11 -18.83
C ASP A 84 -9.41 7.82 -18.48
N PRO A 85 -10.20 8.83 -18.06
CA PRO A 85 -9.78 10.17 -17.67
C PRO A 85 -9.12 10.15 -16.28
N GLY A 86 -8.16 11.04 -16.03
CA GLY A 86 -7.57 11.20 -14.69
C GLY A 86 -6.13 10.70 -14.55
N ARG A 87 -5.34 10.70 -15.62
CA ARG A 87 -3.90 10.44 -15.53
C ARG A 87 -3.21 11.47 -14.63
N GLY A 88 -2.32 11.00 -13.75
CA GLY A 88 -1.63 11.86 -12.78
C GLY A 88 -0.63 11.09 -11.95
N PHE A 89 -1.04 10.63 -10.76
CA PHE A 89 -0.25 9.71 -9.94
C PHE A 89 0.11 8.44 -10.73
N GLY A 90 1.31 7.90 -10.50
CA GLY A 90 1.80 6.70 -11.17
C GLY A 90 1.83 5.49 -10.25
N HIS A 91 2.74 5.50 -9.28
CA HIS A 91 2.94 4.39 -8.35
C HIS A 91 3.79 4.85 -7.16
N ILE A 92 3.78 4.05 -6.09
CA ILE A 92 4.85 4.04 -5.09
C ILE A 92 5.92 3.03 -5.48
N ALA A 93 7.13 3.19 -4.97
CA ALA A 93 8.24 2.29 -5.24
C ALA A 93 8.81 1.74 -3.93
N ILE A 94 9.03 0.43 -3.90
CA ILE A 94 9.64 -0.28 -2.78
C ILE A 94 10.93 -0.93 -3.28
N SER A 95 12.04 -0.63 -2.63
CA SER A 95 13.31 -1.30 -2.88
C SER A 95 13.39 -2.60 -2.11
N THR A 96 13.94 -3.64 -2.74
CA THR A 96 14.17 -4.96 -2.15
C THR A 96 15.63 -5.37 -2.39
N PRO A 97 16.27 -6.11 -1.47
CA PRO A 97 17.61 -6.65 -1.69
C PRO A 97 17.66 -7.67 -2.84
N ASP A 98 16.55 -8.38 -3.08
CA ASP A 98 16.41 -9.37 -4.13
C ASP A 98 15.02 -9.23 -4.77
N ILE A 99 15.00 -8.83 -6.05
CA ILE A 99 13.75 -8.59 -6.79
C ILE A 99 13.11 -9.88 -7.29
N GLU A 100 13.92 -10.92 -7.56
CA GLU A 100 13.42 -12.21 -8.04
C GLU A 100 12.71 -12.91 -6.89
N ALA A 101 13.36 -13.03 -5.74
CA ALA A 101 12.76 -13.61 -4.53
C ALA A 101 11.51 -12.84 -4.06
N ALA A 102 11.55 -11.50 -4.15
CA ALA A 102 10.37 -10.69 -3.83
C ALA A 102 9.20 -10.96 -4.78
N CYS A 103 9.45 -11.03 -6.09
CA CYS A 103 8.41 -11.34 -7.08
C CYS A 103 7.85 -12.75 -6.89
N GLU A 104 8.69 -13.76 -6.68
CA GLU A 104 8.27 -15.14 -6.41
C GLU A 104 7.36 -15.21 -5.17
N ARG A 105 7.73 -14.51 -4.09
CA ARG A 105 6.89 -14.45 -2.88
C ARG A 105 5.54 -13.80 -3.19
N LEU A 106 5.52 -12.65 -3.86
CA LEU A 106 4.27 -11.97 -4.23
C LEU A 106 3.38 -12.86 -5.12
N GLU A 107 3.97 -13.56 -6.09
CA GLU A 107 3.23 -14.50 -6.96
C GLU A 107 2.67 -15.69 -6.17
N SER A 108 3.44 -16.27 -5.24
CA SER A 108 2.97 -17.36 -4.38
C SER A 108 1.81 -16.95 -3.46
N LEU A 109 1.72 -15.65 -3.14
CA LEU A 109 0.62 -15.05 -2.37
C LEU A 109 -0.56 -14.62 -3.25
N GLY A 110 -0.49 -14.86 -4.57
CA GLY A 110 -1.55 -14.56 -5.52
C GLY A 110 -1.69 -13.08 -5.87
N VAL A 111 -0.63 -12.28 -5.65
CA VAL A 111 -0.65 -10.84 -5.93
C VAL A 111 -0.72 -10.60 -7.45
N PRO A 112 -1.66 -9.77 -7.94
CA PRO A 112 -1.73 -9.42 -9.35
C PRO A 112 -0.57 -8.50 -9.77
N PHE A 113 -0.02 -8.75 -10.96
CA PHE A 113 1.04 -7.93 -11.54
C PHE A 113 0.53 -7.17 -12.77
N LYS A 114 0.83 -5.88 -12.83
CA LYS A 114 0.74 -5.07 -14.04
C LYS A 114 1.87 -5.38 -15.02
N LYS A 115 3.05 -5.68 -14.47
CA LYS A 115 4.25 -6.06 -15.23
C LYS A 115 5.13 -6.97 -14.38
N ARG A 116 5.44 -8.17 -14.88
CA ARG A 116 6.42 -9.08 -14.27
C ARG A 116 7.85 -8.76 -14.70
N LEU A 117 8.84 -9.38 -14.04
CA LEU A 117 10.24 -9.31 -14.49
C LEU A 117 10.41 -9.90 -15.88
N THR A 118 9.68 -10.97 -16.21
CA THR A 118 9.68 -11.61 -17.53
C THR A 118 9.06 -10.75 -18.63
N ASP A 119 8.33 -9.68 -18.28
CA ASP A 119 7.61 -8.85 -19.24
C ASP A 119 8.46 -7.67 -19.72
N GLY A 120 8.28 -7.28 -20.99
CA GLY A 120 8.95 -6.11 -21.58
C GLY A 120 10.47 -6.22 -21.65
N LYS A 121 11.15 -5.10 -21.90
CA LYS A 121 12.62 -5.05 -22.05
C LYS A 121 13.37 -4.90 -20.71
N MET A 122 12.80 -4.19 -19.74
CA MET A 122 13.43 -3.96 -18.44
C MET A 122 13.15 -5.15 -17.51
N LYS A 123 14.20 -5.88 -17.15
CA LYS A 123 14.15 -7.11 -16.33
C LYS A 123 14.47 -6.88 -14.85
N ASN A 124 14.75 -5.64 -14.47
CA ASN A 124 15.15 -5.22 -13.13
C ASN A 124 14.05 -4.44 -12.39
N ILE A 125 12.81 -4.47 -12.90
CA ILE A 125 11.65 -3.80 -12.29
C ILE A 125 10.38 -4.60 -12.55
N ALA A 126 9.52 -4.70 -11.53
CA ALA A 126 8.19 -5.25 -11.61
C ALA A 126 7.16 -4.27 -11.02
N PHE A 127 5.92 -4.40 -11.44
CA PHE A 127 4.79 -3.63 -10.93
C PHE A 127 3.72 -4.59 -10.47
N ALA A 128 3.57 -4.70 -9.15
CA ALA A 128 2.45 -5.36 -8.49
C ALA A 128 1.31 -4.35 -8.26
N LEU A 129 0.08 -4.85 -8.20
CA LEU A 129 -1.11 -4.06 -7.91
C LEU A 129 -1.57 -4.36 -6.47
N ASP A 130 -2.00 -3.32 -5.77
CA ASP A 130 -2.65 -3.47 -4.48
C ASP A 130 -4.16 -3.79 -4.68
N PRO A 131 -4.96 -3.90 -3.62
CA PRO A 131 -6.39 -4.19 -3.76
C PRO A 131 -7.20 -3.13 -4.54
N ASP A 132 -6.72 -1.89 -4.62
CA ASP A 132 -7.38 -0.78 -5.31
C ASP A 132 -6.80 -0.52 -6.74
N GLY A 133 -5.67 -1.14 -7.09
CA GLY A 133 -5.15 -1.24 -8.46
C GLY A 133 -3.93 -0.38 -8.76
#